data_AF-F1A4V4-F1
#
_entry.id   AF-F1A4V4-F1
#
_cell.length_a   1.000
_cell.length_b   1.000
_cell.length_c   1.000
_cell.angle_alpha   90.00
_cell.angle_beta   90.00
_cell.angle_gamma   90.00
#
_symmetry.space_group_name_H-M   'P 1'
#
loop_
_entity.id
_entity.type
_entity.pdbx_description
1 polymer ?
#
loop_
_entity_poly.entity_id
_entity_poly.type
_entity_poly.pdbx_seq_one_letter_code
_entity_poly.pdbx_strand_id
1 'polypeptide(L)'
;MDNESDSEDDDSIDIDTAKESKNPYFKRVGKLFLLLAVIVGILVVILPTTLDLKLNTNAVIFRILFGIFMFCLFLCILMIYVVGSSGEAWEDPSVMDIHFNFTNIIIIVGIIIEFIQVCSFSFNLGSQFTGSEQLRWFNYAAVPAPNKSFRVLYWILFVFAFSPYIFVVSVRLILYFMTRKMGENYTANFIAKYQQKIYSVLWFLVNTMYLPVISTMFGGEDCSVRTNNNVTTATLDSDPNISCFKGLHISFMICSLIALVIYYPAASFAQSQTQNISEIKFKPRVVFIFAQGKVVLAAMTVFATTLITTYLGAVLAVNIIFLIINIVLKPCLVDWVNRMRTVLYSLCLVATICSWIAYGGAPSVLPLILLIVGWVGLSILFYLFYKLKPTLSDTLISLGIRKRKNLSVSRSNSTINSTELNKV
;
A
#
# COMPACT_ATOMS: atom_id res chain seq x y z
N MET A 1 -15.38 -69.82 24.96
CA MET A 1 -16.81 -69.67 24.68
C MET A 1 -17.31 -68.37 25.28
N ASP A 2 -17.16 -67.19 24.70
CA ASP A 2 -16.33 -66.68 23.60
C ASP A 2 -16.36 -65.15 23.72
N ASN A 3 -15.20 -64.56 23.48
CA ASN A 3 -14.88 -63.20 23.02
C ASN A 3 -15.72 -62.00 23.48
N GLU A 4 -15.10 -61.23 24.38
CA GLU A 4 -15.03 -59.77 24.26
C GLU A 4 -14.04 -59.40 23.12
N SER A 5 -14.55 -58.74 22.09
CA SER A 5 -13.86 -58.07 20.96
C SER A 5 -14.95 -57.17 20.31
N ASP A 6 -14.84 -55.89 19.99
CA ASP A 6 -13.77 -55.01 19.49
C ASP A 6 -14.21 -53.55 19.82
N SER A 7 -13.41 -52.70 20.46
CA SER A 7 -12.50 -51.68 19.88
C SER A 7 -13.07 -50.80 18.77
N GLU A 8 -13.07 -49.48 19.01
CA GLU A 8 -12.71 -48.34 18.11
C GLU A 8 -13.18 -47.05 18.84
N ASP A 9 -12.35 -46.45 19.68
CA ASP A 9 -11.38 -45.38 19.33
C ASP A 9 -12.00 -44.29 18.44
N ASP A 10 -12.92 -43.51 19.00
CA ASP A 10 -13.29 -42.20 18.45
C ASP A 10 -12.38 -41.14 19.08
N ASP A 11 -11.11 -41.16 18.63
CA ASP A 11 -10.20 -40.03 18.71
C ASP A 11 -10.82 -38.85 17.95
N SER A 12 -11.72 -38.13 18.62
CA SER A 12 -12.07 -36.77 18.25
C SER A 12 -10.84 -35.90 18.47
N ILE A 13 -9.94 -35.93 17.49
CA ILE A 13 -8.80 -35.04 17.40
C ILE A 13 -9.36 -33.62 17.47
N ASP A 14 -9.08 -32.99 18.60
CA ASP A 14 -9.25 -31.59 18.91
C ASP A 14 -8.34 -30.78 17.96
N ILE A 15 -8.68 -30.72 16.67
CA ILE A 15 -7.91 -30.04 15.61
C ILE A 15 -7.99 -28.51 15.78
N ASP A 16 -8.95 -28.00 16.57
CA ASP A 16 -9.18 -26.57 16.74
C ASP A 16 -8.37 -25.94 17.90
N THR A 17 -7.84 -26.72 18.85
CA THR A 17 -7.04 -26.20 19.97
C THR A 17 -5.53 -26.17 19.68
N ALA A 18 -5.03 -26.88 18.66
CA ALA A 18 -3.60 -26.93 18.34
C ALA A 18 -3.09 -25.74 17.49
N LYS A 19 -3.98 -24.95 16.87
CA LYS A 19 -3.59 -23.82 15.99
C LYS A 19 -3.35 -22.48 16.71
N GLU A 20 -3.69 -22.36 17.99
CA GLU A 20 -3.48 -21.11 18.77
C GLU A 20 -2.05 -20.94 19.35
N SER A 21 -1.16 -21.91 19.19
CA SER A 21 0.21 -21.82 19.75
C SER A 21 1.17 -20.90 18.97
N LYS A 22 0.73 -20.20 17.91
CA LYS A 22 1.61 -19.35 17.09
C LYS A 22 1.94 -18.01 17.76
N ASN A 23 2.95 -18.12 18.62
CA ASN A 23 3.93 -17.12 19.06
C ASN A 23 3.35 -15.85 19.73
N PRO A 24 2.93 -15.93 21.01
CA PRO A 24 2.45 -14.79 21.80
C PRO A 24 3.46 -13.64 21.91
N TYR A 25 4.74 -13.91 21.63
CA TYR A 25 5.82 -12.93 21.64
C TYR A 25 5.57 -11.77 20.66
N PHE A 26 5.33 -12.05 19.38
CA PHE A 26 5.16 -11.00 18.37
C PHE A 26 3.90 -10.15 18.61
N LYS A 27 2.83 -10.75 19.15
CA LYS A 27 1.62 -10.02 19.56
C LYS A 27 1.91 -9.07 20.73
N ARG A 28 2.73 -9.49 21.71
CA ARG A 28 3.18 -8.62 22.82
C ARG A 28 4.06 -7.49 22.30
N VAL A 29 5.01 -7.78 21.43
CA VAL A 29 5.91 -6.77 20.83
C VAL A 29 5.12 -5.75 20.00
N GLY A 30 4.19 -6.19 19.16
CA GLY A 30 3.32 -5.28 18.40
C GLY A 30 2.47 -4.36 19.28
N LYS A 31 1.90 -4.89 20.38
CA LYS A 31 1.18 -4.08 21.38
C LYS A 31 2.09 -3.07 22.08
N LEU A 32 3.32 -3.46 22.40
CA LEU A 32 4.30 -2.57 23.02
C LEU A 32 4.64 -1.39 22.09
N PHE A 33 4.88 -1.65 20.79
CA PHE A 33 5.13 -0.60 19.81
C PHE A 33 3.91 0.30 19.58
N LEU A 34 2.68 -0.24 19.67
CA LEU A 34 1.47 0.58 19.63
C LEU A 34 1.39 1.52 20.85
N LEU A 35 1.63 1.00 22.06
CA LEU A 35 1.66 1.80 23.28
C LEU A 35 2.74 2.88 23.19
N LEU A 36 3.93 2.52 22.72
CA LEU A 36 5.02 3.47 22.50
C LEU A 36 4.63 4.54 21.48
N ALA A 37 3.98 4.17 20.38
CA ALA A 37 3.47 5.14 19.40
C ALA A 37 2.46 6.11 20.04
N VAL A 38 1.54 5.63 20.88
CA VAL A 38 0.60 6.52 21.60
C VAL A 38 1.33 7.48 22.53
N ILE A 39 2.30 6.97 23.32
CA ILE A 39 3.11 7.80 24.22
C ILE A 39 3.89 8.85 23.43
N VAL A 40 4.58 8.44 22.36
CA VAL A 40 5.33 9.37 21.50
C VAL A 40 4.39 10.37 20.83
N GLY A 41 3.20 9.96 20.37
CA GLY A 41 2.19 10.87 19.83
C GLY A 41 1.74 11.93 20.83
N ILE A 42 1.56 11.57 22.10
CA ILE A 42 1.28 12.55 23.17
C ILE A 42 2.48 13.51 23.32
N LEU A 43 3.70 13.00 23.31
CA LEU A 43 4.92 13.81 23.40
C LEU A 43 5.12 14.74 22.18
N VAL A 44 4.73 14.31 20.98
CA VAL A 44 4.74 15.11 19.73
C VAL A 44 3.92 16.38 19.90
N VAL A 45 2.80 16.32 20.64
CA VAL A 45 1.95 17.48 20.91
C VAL A 45 2.49 18.29 22.09
N ILE A 46 2.81 17.63 23.21
CA ILE A 46 3.14 18.32 24.46
C ILE A 46 4.48 19.06 24.35
N LEU A 47 5.55 18.41 23.90
CA LEU A 47 6.89 19.00 23.98
C LEU A 47 7.02 20.31 23.16
N PRO A 48 6.58 20.38 21.89
CA PRO A 48 6.69 21.61 21.11
C PRO A 48 5.72 22.72 21.55
N THR A 49 4.66 22.38 22.30
CA THR A 49 3.65 23.36 22.75
C THR A 49 3.94 23.90 24.15
N THR A 50 4.60 23.13 25.02
CA THR A 50 4.89 23.54 26.41
C THR A 50 6.32 24.06 26.60
N LEU A 51 7.27 23.62 25.78
CA LEU A 51 8.64 24.11 25.88
C LEU A 51 8.77 25.48 25.22
N ASP A 52 9.10 26.49 26.04
CA ASP A 52 9.41 27.85 25.59
C ASP A 52 10.83 27.94 25.00
N LEU A 53 11.09 27.11 23.99
CA LEU A 53 12.32 27.10 23.22
C LEU A 53 12.16 27.94 21.95
N LYS A 54 13.30 28.24 21.31
CA LYS A 54 13.30 28.88 19.98
C LYS A 54 12.46 28.04 19.01
N LEU A 55 11.67 28.73 18.19
CA LEU A 55 10.72 28.14 17.24
C LEU A 55 11.36 27.10 16.30
N ASN A 56 12.59 27.36 15.84
CA ASN A 56 13.38 26.41 15.04
C ASN A 56 13.67 25.11 15.79
N THR A 57 14.02 25.20 17.07
CA THR A 57 14.29 24.03 17.91
C THR A 57 13.02 23.22 18.12
N ASN A 58 11.88 23.88 18.37
CA ASN A 58 10.58 23.20 18.51
C ASN A 58 10.17 22.48 17.22
N ALA A 59 10.39 23.10 16.04
CA ALA A 59 10.12 22.46 14.76
C ALA A 59 10.99 21.21 14.52
N VAL A 60 12.28 21.25 14.89
CA VAL A 60 13.17 20.08 14.76
C VAL A 60 12.80 18.97 15.73
N ILE A 61 12.55 19.30 17.01
CA ILE A 61 12.09 18.33 18.03
C ILE A 61 10.81 17.66 17.56
N PHE A 62 9.84 18.45 17.09
CA PHE A 62 8.59 17.96 16.55
C PHE A 62 8.80 16.96 15.40
N ARG A 63 9.60 17.31 14.38
CA ARG A 63 9.87 16.42 13.22
C ARG A 63 10.53 15.11 13.64
N ILE A 64 11.48 15.16 14.60
CA ILE A 64 12.14 13.96 15.13
C ILE A 64 11.12 13.08 15.86
N LEU A 65 10.32 13.65 16.77
CA LEU A 65 9.30 12.90 17.51
C LEU A 65 8.24 12.31 16.57
N PHE A 66 7.81 13.05 15.55
CA PHE A 66 6.88 12.56 14.54
C PHE A 66 7.47 11.41 13.71
N GLY A 67 8.76 11.51 13.35
CA GLY A 67 9.50 10.41 12.71
C GLY A 67 9.56 9.15 13.59
N ILE A 68 9.85 9.30 14.88
CA ILE A 68 9.85 8.20 15.86
C ILE A 68 8.45 7.59 15.99
N PHE A 69 7.41 8.43 16.05
CA PHE A 69 6.01 8.00 16.08
C PHE A 69 5.66 7.12 14.87
N MET A 70 5.97 7.60 13.66
CA MET A 70 5.71 6.85 12.42
C MET A 70 6.51 5.55 12.36
N PHE A 71 7.75 5.55 12.85
CA PHE A 71 8.58 4.34 12.94
C PHE A 71 7.99 3.32 13.92
N CYS A 72 7.48 3.76 15.08
CA CYS A 72 6.80 2.89 16.04
C CYS A 72 5.52 2.28 15.43
N LEU A 73 4.73 3.07 14.70
CA LEU A 73 3.57 2.55 13.97
C LEU A 73 3.96 1.54 12.89
N PHE A 74 5.02 1.83 12.13
CA PHE A 74 5.56 0.90 11.14
C PHE A 74 5.96 -0.44 11.78
N LEU A 75 6.72 -0.41 12.87
CA LEU A 75 7.11 -1.62 13.59
C LEU A 75 5.91 -2.36 14.18
N CYS A 76 4.94 -1.65 14.74
CA CYS A 76 3.69 -2.25 15.22
C CYS A 76 2.99 -3.04 14.11
N ILE A 77 2.81 -2.41 12.94
CA ILE A 77 2.15 -3.03 11.80
C ILE A 77 2.99 -4.20 11.27
N LEU A 78 4.30 -4.06 11.16
CA LEU A 78 5.19 -5.13 10.73
C LEU A 78 5.05 -6.36 11.64
N MET A 79 5.00 -6.17 12.96
CA MET A 79 4.83 -7.26 13.92
C MET A 79 3.46 -7.91 13.81
N ILE A 80 2.39 -7.12 13.68
CA ILE A 80 1.03 -7.66 13.46
C ILE A 80 0.97 -8.42 12.12
N TYR A 81 1.65 -7.93 11.10
CA TYR A 81 1.71 -8.56 9.78
C TYR A 81 2.45 -9.89 9.81
N VAL A 82 3.59 -9.96 10.51
CA VAL A 82 4.35 -11.20 10.71
C VAL A 82 3.48 -12.24 11.42
N VAL A 83 2.74 -11.84 12.46
CA VAL A 83 1.78 -12.73 13.16
C VAL A 83 0.67 -13.20 12.21
N GLY A 84 0.03 -12.25 11.51
CA GLY A 84 -1.13 -12.52 10.65
C GLY A 84 -0.82 -13.25 9.35
N SER A 85 0.42 -13.24 8.85
CA SER A 85 0.79 -13.88 7.57
C SER A 85 1.28 -15.33 7.67
N SER A 86 1.34 -15.91 8.88
CA SER A 86 2.02 -17.18 9.17
C SER A 86 1.15 -18.46 9.02
N GLY A 87 -0.03 -18.34 8.41
CA GLY A 87 -1.05 -19.40 8.40
C GLY A 87 -1.33 -20.01 7.02
N GLU A 88 -2.43 -19.61 6.38
CA GLU A 88 -3.14 -20.53 5.48
C GLU A 88 -3.91 -19.81 4.35
N ALA A 89 -3.55 -18.57 3.99
CA ALA A 89 -4.38 -17.78 3.07
C ALA A 89 -4.11 -17.99 1.57
N TRP A 90 -3.30 -18.98 1.19
CA TRP A 90 -3.00 -19.29 -0.21
C TRP A 90 -3.16 -20.79 -0.44
N GLU A 91 -4.40 -21.21 -0.70
CA GLU A 91 -4.58 -22.32 -1.62
C GLU A 91 -4.04 -21.86 -2.97
N ASP A 92 -3.11 -22.59 -3.58
CA ASP A 92 -2.61 -22.31 -4.92
C ASP A 92 -3.79 -22.35 -5.90
N PRO A 93 -4.25 -21.20 -6.43
CA PRO A 93 -5.42 -21.22 -7.28
C PRO A 93 -5.02 -21.75 -8.65
N SER A 94 -5.82 -22.67 -9.18
CA SER A 94 -5.76 -23.00 -10.60
C SER A 94 -5.91 -21.73 -11.43
N VAL A 95 -5.17 -21.65 -12.52
CA VAL A 95 -5.24 -20.53 -13.47
C VAL A 95 -6.68 -20.45 -13.99
N MET A 96 -7.45 -19.48 -13.50
CA MET A 96 -8.84 -19.28 -13.89
C MET A 96 -8.94 -18.10 -14.85
N ASP A 97 -9.72 -18.29 -15.90
CA ASP A 97 -10.15 -17.19 -16.76
C ASP A 97 -10.96 -16.18 -15.93
N ILE A 98 -10.65 -14.90 -16.07
CA ILE A 98 -11.32 -13.83 -15.33
C ILE A 98 -12.66 -13.52 -15.97
N HIS A 99 -13.72 -13.53 -15.18
CA HIS A 99 -15.01 -13.04 -15.62
C HIS A 99 -15.13 -11.53 -15.36
N PHE A 100 -15.76 -10.78 -16.27
CA PHE A 100 -16.08 -9.37 -16.05
C PHE A 100 -17.25 -9.23 -15.07
N ASN A 101 -17.01 -9.53 -13.80
CA ASN A 101 -17.93 -9.30 -12.71
C ASN A 101 -17.68 -7.92 -12.06
N PHE A 102 -18.65 -7.45 -11.29
CA PHE A 102 -18.58 -6.16 -10.58
C PHE A 102 -17.30 -6.01 -9.72
N THR A 103 -16.91 -7.07 -9.02
CA THR A 103 -15.71 -7.11 -8.17
C THR A 103 -14.44 -6.84 -8.98
N ASN A 104 -14.25 -7.52 -10.11
CA ASN A 104 -13.07 -7.38 -10.95
C ASN A 104 -13.00 -6.01 -11.61
N ILE A 105 -14.14 -5.45 -12.03
CA ILE A 105 -14.22 -4.07 -12.56
C ILE A 105 -13.76 -3.08 -11.49
N ILE A 106 -14.29 -3.20 -10.26
CA ILE A 106 -13.88 -2.35 -9.14
C ILE A 106 -12.39 -2.45 -8.86
N ILE A 107 -11.82 -3.66 -8.94
CA ILE A 107 -10.38 -3.87 -8.73
C ILE A 107 -9.55 -3.16 -9.80
N ILE A 108 -9.92 -3.30 -11.08
CA ILE A 108 -9.25 -2.64 -12.19
C ILE A 108 -9.32 -1.11 -12.04
N VAL A 109 -10.51 -0.57 -11.73
CA VAL A 109 -10.67 0.87 -11.47
C VAL A 109 -9.80 1.31 -10.29
N GLY A 110 -9.74 0.52 -9.22
CA GLY A 110 -8.86 0.78 -8.09
C GLY A 110 -7.38 0.83 -8.48
N ILE A 111 -6.90 -0.06 -9.35
CA ILE A 111 -5.53 -0.06 -9.86
C ILE A 111 -5.26 1.20 -10.71
N ILE A 112 -6.22 1.62 -11.52
CA ILE A 112 -6.11 2.85 -12.32
C ILE A 112 -6.04 4.09 -11.41
N ILE A 113 -6.88 4.17 -10.38
CA ILE A 113 -6.84 5.27 -9.40
C ILE A 113 -5.52 5.26 -8.64
N GLU A 114 -5.03 4.09 -8.22
CA GLU A 114 -3.71 3.95 -7.60
C GLU A 114 -2.60 4.48 -8.52
N PHE A 115 -2.65 4.16 -9.81
CA PHE A 115 -1.72 4.71 -10.79
C PHE A 115 -1.80 6.24 -10.86
N ILE A 116 -2.99 6.81 -10.96
CA ILE A 116 -3.19 8.27 -11.00
C ILE A 116 -2.57 8.93 -9.76
N GLN A 117 -2.76 8.34 -8.58
CA GLN A 117 -2.22 8.84 -7.31
C GLN A 117 -0.71 8.70 -7.18
N VAL A 118 -0.13 7.61 -7.67
CA VAL A 118 1.34 7.45 -7.65
C VAL A 118 1.98 8.35 -8.70
N CYS A 119 1.36 8.47 -9.87
CA CYS A 119 1.83 9.33 -10.96
C CYS A 119 1.72 10.81 -10.60
N SER A 120 0.73 11.21 -9.79
CA SER A 120 0.52 12.61 -9.42
C SER A 120 1.71 13.22 -8.69
N PHE A 121 2.46 12.42 -7.92
CA PHE A 121 3.70 12.84 -7.27
C PHE A 121 4.84 13.22 -8.25
N SER A 122 4.68 12.96 -9.54
CA SER A 122 5.62 13.49 -10.53
C SER A 122 5.33 14.96 -10.85
N PHE A 123 4.06 15.39 -10.80
CA PHE A 123 3.62 16.72 -11.25
C PHE A 123 3.69 17.76 -10.12
N ASN A 124 4.88 18.05 -9.61
CA ASN A 124 5.05 19.02 -8.52
C ASN A 124 4.93 20.50 -8.97
N LEU A 125 4.83 21.43 -8.01
CA LEU A 125 4.67 22.86 -8.29
C LEU A 125 5.92 23.49 -8.96
N GLY A 126 7.10 22.90 -8.77
CA GLY A 126 8.37 23.35 -9.33
C GLY A 126 8.69 22.81 -10.73
N SER A 127 8.02 21.76 -11.19
CA SER A 127 8.14 21.22 -12.54
C SER A 127 7.13 21.90 -13.47
N GLN A 128 7.51 23.05 -14.01
CA GLN A 128 6.66 23.79 -14.94
C GLN A 128 6.71 23.19 -16.34
N PHE A 129 5.58 22.65 -16.77
CA PHE A 129 5.31 22.23 -18.14
C PHE A 129 4.46 23.33 -18.80
N THR A 130 4.99 24.02 -19.81
CA THR A 130 4.24 25.10 -20.47
C THR A 130 3.04 24.52 -21.21
N GLY A 131 1.86 25.14 -21.02
CA GLY A 131 0.61 24.71 -21.63
C GLY A 131 -0.10 23.57 -20.90
N SER A 132 0.44 23.08 -19.77
CA SER A 132 -0.19 22.02 -18.98
C SER A 132 -0.31 22.38 -17.50
N GLU A 133 -0.73 23.62 -17.21
CA GLU A 133 -1.10 24.00 -15.84
C GLU A 133 -2.18 23.07 -15.27
N GLN A 134 -3.02 22.50 -16.14
CA GLN A 134 -3.99 21.45 -15.81
C GLN A 134 -3.31 20.22 -15.16
N LEU A 135 -2.14 19.80 -15.65
CA LEU A 135 -1.38 18.68 -15.10
C LEU A 135 -0.88 18.96 -13.68
N ARG A 136 -0.66 20.22 -13.32
CA ARG A 136 -0.30 20.60 -11.94
C ARG A 136 -1.41 20.28 -10.95
N TRP A 137 -2.67 20.38 -11.36
CA TRP A 137 -3.81 20.04 -10.51
C TRP A 137 -3.92 18.55 -10.25
N PHE A 138 -3.35 17.70 -11.11
CA PHE A 138 -3.31 16.25 -10.85
C PHE A 138 -2.52 15.93 -9.60
N ASN A 139 -1.54 16.75 -9.20
CA ASN A 139 -0.79 16.57 -7.95
C ASN A 139 -1.72 16.40 -6.74
N TYR A 140 -2.79 17.19 -6.70
CA TYR A 140 -3.77 17.20 -5.61
C TYR A 140 -4.64 15.93 -5.55
N ALA A 141 -4.48 14.99 -6.48
CA ALA A 141 -5.06 13.65 -6.36
C ALA A 141 -4.44 12.84 -5.22
N ALA A 142 -3.21 13.17 -4.78
CA ALA A 142 -2.52 12.49 -3.68
C ALA A 142 -1.80 13.43 -2.70
N VAL A 143 -1.61 14.70 -3.05
CA VAL A 143 -0.97 15.73 -2.21
C VAL A 143 -2.03 16.69 -1.64
N PRO A 144 -1.87 17.22 -0.42
CA PRO A 144 -2.85 18.15 0.16
C PRO A 144 -3.05 19.38 -0.72
N ALA A 145 -4.32 19.76 -0.90
CA ALA A 145 -4.65 21.02 -1.58
C ALA A 145 -4.20 22.22 -0.74
N PRO A 146 -3.73 23.33 -1.34
CA PRO A 146 -3.21 24.47 -0.59
C PRO A 146 -4.32 25.40 -0.03
N ASN A 147 -3.95 26.20 0.97
CA ASN A 147 -4.72 27.32 1.51
C ASN A 147 -6.08 26.91 2.09
N LYS A 148 -7.14 27.70 1.85
CA LYS A 148 -8.49 27.45 2.38
C LYS A 148 -9.06 26.08 1.99
N SER A 149 -8.68 25.58 0.80
CA SER A 149 -9.09 24.25 0.33
C SER A 149 -8.51 23.14 1.22
N PHE A 150 -7.32 23.34 1.78
CA PHE A 150 -6.72 22.41 2.75
C PHE A 150 -7.66 22.15 3.91
N ARG A 151 -8.21 23.21 4.54
CA ARG A 151 -9.04 23.08 5.75
C ARG A 151 -10.28 22.24 5.50
N VAL A 152 -10.97 22.49 4.40
CA VAL A 152 -12.20 21.77 4.04
C VAL A 152 -11.86 20.31 3.73
N LEU A 153 -10.85 20.09 2.89
CA LEU A 153 -10.44 18.75 2.49
C LEU A 153 -9.89 17.94 3.68
N TYR A 154 -9.19 18.59 4.60
CA TYR A 154 -8.68 17.98 5.83
C TYR A 154 -9.81 17.36 6.64
N TRP A 155 -10.87 18.12 6.95
CA TRP A 155 -11.97 17.59 7.76
C TRP A 155 -12.73 16.48 7.05
N ILE A 156 -12.91 16.58 5.73
CA ILE A 156 -13.51 15.53 4.91
C ILE A 156 -12.66 14.24 5.00
N LEU A 157 -11.36 14.34 4.76
CA LEU A 157 -10.45 13.20 4.76
C LEU A 157 -10.20 12.64 6.17
N PHE A 158 -10.27 13.48 7.20
CA PHE A 158 -10.27 13.05 8.59
C PHE A 158 -11.46 12.13 8.88
N VAL A 159 -12.68 12.49 8.43
CA VAL A 159 -13.85 11.61 8.57
C VAL A 159 -13.68 10.32 7.77
N PHE A 160 -13.15 10.40 6.55
CA PHE A 160 -12.83 9.20 5.75
C PHE A 160 -11.76 8.31 6.40
N ALA A 161 -10.88 8.84 7.24
CA ALA A 161 -9.92 8.02 7.99
C ALA A 161 -10.61 7.02 8.94
N PHE A 162 -11.84 7.30 9.38
CA PHE A 162 -12.62 6.38 10.21
C PHE A 162 -13.52 5.45 9.38
N SER A 163 -13.70 5.70 8.08
CA SER A 163 -14.69 4.97 7.29
C SER A 163 -14.39 3.48 7.13
N PRO A 164 -13.13 2.98 7.03
CA PRO A 164 -12.89 1.53 7.01
C PRO A 164 -13.30 0.87 8.32
N TYR A 165 -13.05 1.54 9.45
CA TYR A 165 -13.41 1.03 10.77
C TYR A 165 -14.93 1.03 10.95
N ILE A 166 -15.59 2.15 10.65
CA ILE A 166 -17.05 2.28 10.68
C ILE A 166 -17.67 1.19 9.79
N PHE A 167 -17.16 0.99 8.57
CA PHE A 167 -17.64 -0.04 7.66
C PHE A 167 -17.57 -1.44 8.27
N VAL A 168 -16.42 -1.83 8.83
CA VAL A 168 -16.24 -3.15 9.45
C VAL A 168 -17.18 -3.34 10.65
N VAL A 169 -17.31 -2.32 11.50
CA VAL A 169 -18.21 -2.36 12.67
C VAL A 169 -19.67 -2.44 12.22
N SER A 170 -20.09 -1.64 11.25
CA SER A 170 -21.44 -1.65 10.69
C SER A 170 -21.79 -3.02 10.10
N VAL A 171 -20.90 -3.62 9.30
CA VAL A 171 -21.11 -4.98 8.77
C VAL A 171 -21.28 -5.98 9.91
N ARG A 172 -20.41 -5.95 10.94
CA ARG A 172 -20.54 -6.85 12.09
C ARG A 172 -21.84 -6.67 12.87
N LEU A 173 -22.28 -5.43 13.09
CA LEU A 173 -23.53 -5.13 13.78
C LEU A 173 -24.75 -5.61 12.98
N ILE A 174 -24.73 -5.42 11.66
CA ILE A 174 -25.78 -5.93 10.77
C ILE A 174 -25.84 -7.45 10.84
N LEU A 175 -24.70 -8.13 10.73
CA LEU A 175 -24.64 -9.59 10.83
C LEU A 175 -25.13 -10.08 12.19
N TYR A 176 -24.72 -9.45 13.29
CA TYR A 176 -25.20 -9.78 14.62
C TYR A 176 -26.72 -9.63 14.74
N PHE A 177 -27.28 -8.54 14.23
CA PHE A 177 -28.73 -8.32 14.21
C PHE A 177 -29.47 -9.36 13.35
N MET A 178 -28.93 -9.69 12.18
CA MET A 178 -29.47 -10.72 11.29
C MET A 178 -29.45 -12.10 11.96
N THR A 179 -28.35 -12.49 12.58
CA THR A 179 -28.25 -13.76 13.32
C THR A 179 -29.30 -13.84 14.41
N ARG A 180 -29.46 -12.76 15.20
CA ARG A 180 -30.44 -12.73 16.30
C ARG A 180 -31.89 -12.79 15.81
N LYS A 181 -32.20 -12.21 14.66
CA LYS A 181 -33.59 -12.09 14.16
C LYS A 181 -34.01 -13.22 13.21
N MET A 182 -33.09 -13.70 12.38
CA MET A 182 -33.37 -14.64 11.28
C MET A 182 -32.66 -15.99 11.44
N GLY A 183 -31.82 -16.14 12.46
CA GLY A 183 -31.06 -17.36 12.72
C GLY A 183 -29.72 -17.42 12.00
N GLU A 184 -28.88 -18.36 12.43
CA GLU A 184 -27.52 -18.55 11.93
C GLU A 184 -27.48 -19.01 10.47
N ASN A 185 -28.35 -19.96 10.09
CA ASN A 185 -28.40 -20.51 8.73
C ASN A 185 -28.66 -19.43 7.67
N TYR A 186 -29.59 -18.52 7.95
CA TYR A 186 -29.89 -17.41 7.03
C TYR A 186 -28.68 -16.47 6.88
N THR A 187 -28.03 -16.16 8.01
CA THR A 187 -26.89 -15.24 8.04
C THR A 187 -25.67 -15.84 7.34
N ALA A 188 -25.39 -17.13 7.54
CA ALA A 188 -24.33 -17.85 6.84
C ALA A 188 -24.56 -17.83 5.32
N ASN A 189 -25.78 -18.12 4.86
CA ASN A 189 -26.15 -18.05 3.44
C ASN A 189 -26.02 -16.64 2.87
N PHE A 190 -26.40 -15.61 3.64
CA PHE A 190 -26.22 -14.22 3.25
C PHE A 190 -24.74 -13.84 3.09
N ILE A 191 -23.90 -14.20 4.07
CA ILE A 191 -22.46 -13.95 4.02
C ILE A 191 -21.87 -14.67 2.81
N ALA A 192 -22.13 -15.97 2.63
CA ALA A 192 -21.62 -16.74 1.50
C ALA A 192 -21.95 -16.09 0.15
N LYS A 193 -23.13 -15.48 0.02
CA LYS A 193 -23.58 -14.82 -1.21
C LYS A 193 -23.01 -13.41 -1.42
N TYR A 194 -22.85 -12.61 -0.36
CA TYR A 194 -22.54 -11.18 -0.48
C TYR A 194 -21.16 -10.76 0.04
N GLN A 195 -20.44 -11.64 0.73
CA GLN A 195 -19.12 -11.38 1.30
C GLN A 195 -18.18 -10.74 0.26
N GLN A 196 -18.13 -11.31 -0.95
CA GLN A 196 -17.26 -10.78 -2.01
C GLN A 196 -17.58 -9.34 -2.38
N LYS A 197 -18.86 -9.01 -2.57
CA LYS A 197 -19.30 -7.66 -2.95
C LYS A 197 -19.01 -6.65 -1.83
N ILE A 198 -19.29 -7.02 -0.58
CA ILE A 198 -19.07 -6.17 0.60
C ILE A 198 -17.59 -5.84 0.75
N TYR A 199 -16.71 -6.86 0.74
CA TYR A 199 -15.28 -6.63 0.92
C TYR A 199 -14.60 -5.98 -0.30
N SER A 200 -15.16 -6.12 -1.50
CA SER A 200 -14.68 -5.40 -2.69
C SER A 200 -14.88 -3.89 -2.57
N VAL A 201 -16.01 -3.46 -1.98
CA VAL A 201 -16.27 -2.04 -1.69
C VAL A 201 -15.28 -1.52 -0.64
N LEU A 202 -15.02 -2.29 0.43
CA LEU A 202 -14.02 -1.91 1.42
C LEU A 202 -12.62 -1.79 0.81
N TRP A 203 -12.23 -2.76 -0.02
CA TRP A 203 -10.95 -2.72 -0.71
C TRP A 203 -10.83 -1.49 -1.60
N PHE A 204 -11.87 -1.20 -2.38
CA PHE A 204 -11.91 -0.02 -3.24
C PHE A 204 -11.77 1.27 -2.44
N LEU A 205 -12.56 1.42 -1.37
CA LEU A 205 -12.51 2.60 -0.50
C LEU A 205 -11.11 2.78 0.08
N VAL A 206 -10.51 1.70 0.60
CA VAL A 206 -9.18 1.76 1.20
C VAL A 206 -8.12 2.09 0.15
N ASN A 207 -8.13 1.42 -1.00
CA ASN A 207 -7.12 1.62 -2.03
C ASN A 207 -7.20 3.02 -2.67
N THR A 208 -8.41 3.56 -2.83
CA THR A 208 -8.64 4.89 -3.41
C THR A 208 -8.41 6.03 -2.43
N MET A 209 -8.65 5.83 -1.13
CA MET A 209 -8.47 6.90 -0.14
C MET A 209 -7.14 6.84 0.61
N TYR A 210 -6.35 5.77 0.44
CA TYR A 210 -5.12 5.54 1.19
C TYR A 210 -4.16 6.73 1.15
N LEU A 211 -3.72 7.10 -0.05
CA LEU A 211 -2.77 8.19 -0.25
C LEU A 211 -3.36 9.56 0.13
N PRO A 212 -4.55 9.96 -0.36
CA PRO A 212 -5.15 11.24 0.02
C PRO A 212 -5.27 11.43 1.53
N VAL A 213 -5.76 10.42 2.25
CA VAL A 213 -5.93 10.49 3.71
C VAL A 213 -4.57 10.62 4.40
N ILE A 214 -3.62 9.72 4.11
CA ILE A 214 -2.29 9.74 4.76
C ILE A 214 -1.56 11.06 4.48
N SER A 215 -1.50 11.49 3.21
CA SER A 215 -0.84 12.75 2.84
C SER A 215 -1.50 13.96 3.50
N THR A 216 -2.82 13.98 3.65
CA THR A 216 -3.53 15.09 4.28
C THR A 216 -3.33 15.11 5.80
N MET A 217 -3.28 13.95 6.45
CA MET A 217 -2.92 13.87 7.86
C MET A 217 -1.47 14.34 8.08
N PHE A 218 -0.53 13.97 7.20
CA PHE A 218 0.82 14.54 7.24
C PHE A 218 0.82 16.06 6.98
N GLY A 219 0.00 16.53 6.04
CA GLY A 219 -0.13 17.96 5.74
C GLY A 219 -0.67 18.79 6.90
N GLY A 220 -1.35 18.17 7.88
CA GLY A 220 -1.78 18.79 9.13
C GLY A 220 -0.68 18.86 10.20
N GLU A 221 0.45 18.21 9.96
CA GLU A 221 1.62 18.14 10.84
C GLU A 221 2.80 18.95 10.28
N ASP A 222 2.81 19.26 8.97
CA ASP A 222 3.96 19.91 8.35
C ASP A 222 4.04 21.42 8.58
N CYS A 223 4.98 21.78 9.45
CA CYS A 223 5.34 23.14 9.77
C CYS A 223 6.62 23.58 9.04
N SER A 224 6.54 24.74 8.37
CA SER A 224 7.70 25.43 7.83
C SER A 224 8.00 26.69 8.64
N VAL A 225 9.28 26.89 8.97
CA VAL A 225 9.73 28.10 9.68
C VAL A 225 10.34 29.06 8.68
N ARG A 226 9.78 30.27 8.62
CA ARG A 226 10.22 31.36 7.73
C ARG A 226 10.69 32.54 8.57
N THR A 227 11.87 33.04 8.25
CA THR A 227 12.44 34.24 8.85
C THR A 227 12.27 35.38 7.84
N ASN A 228 11.44 36.37 8.16
CA ASN A 228 11.27 37.56 7.33
C ASN A 228 11.48 38.81 8.18
N ASN A 229 12.36 39.71 7.75
CA ASN A 229 12.67 40.98 8.44
C ASN A 229 12.90 40.83 9.95
N ASN A 230 13.75 39.87 10.36
CA ASN A 230 14.06 39.52 11.76
C ASN A 230 12.89 38.93 12.59
N VAL A 231 11.73 38.69 11.99
CA VAL A 231 10.61 37.98 12.63
C VAL A 231 10.60 36.54 12.14
N THR A 232 10.81 35.59 13.06
CA THR A 232 10.68 34.15 12.80
C THR A 232 9.23 33.74 13.01
N THR A 233 8.56 33.31 11.94
CA THR A 233 7.19 32.78 11.98
C THR A 233 7.20 31.32 11.56
N ALA A 234 6.45 30.48 12.28
CA ALA A 234 6.22 29.09 11.90
C ALA A 234 4.77 28.97 11.47
N THR A 235 4.58 28.54 10.24
CA THR A 235 3.28 28.42 9.60
C THR A 235 3.13 27.02 9.04
N LEU A 236 1.89 26.53 8.99
CA LEU A 236 1.60 25.26 8.33
C LEU A 236 1.86 25.39 6.83
N ASP A 237 2.61 24.47 6.22
CA ASP A 237 3.01 24.60 4.81
C ASP A 237 1.80 24.50 3.87
N SER A 238 0.83 23.66 4.24
CA SER A 238 -0.43 23.49 3.50
C SER A 238 -1.36 24.71 3.59
N ASP A 239 -1.30 25.50 4.66
CA ASP A 239 -2.06 26.75 4.82
C ASP A 239 -1.29 27.77 5.67
N PRO A 240 -0.58 28.72 5.04
CA PRO A 240 0.25 29.70 5.74
C PRO A 240 -0.52 30.64 6.70
N ASN A 241 -1.86 30.66 6.65
CA ASN A 241 -2.68 31.43 7.58
C ASN A 241 -2.83 30.77 8.96
N ILE A 242 -2.28 29.55 9.14
CA ILE A 242 -2.30 28.82 10.40
C ILE A 242 -0.91 28.87 11.02
N SER A 243 -0.80 29.49 12.19
CA SER A 243 0.42 29.49 12.98
C SER A 243 0.67 28.13 13.63
N CYS A 244 1.87 27.61 13.47
CA CYS A 244 2.26 26.33 14.06
C CYS A 244 2.32 26.35 15.59
N PHE A 245 2.05 25.18 16.18
CA PHE A 245 2.07 24.91 17.62
C PHE A 245 1.13 25.79 18.46
N LYS A 246 0.16 26.47 17.83
CA LYS A 246 -0.80 27.35 18.52
C LYS A 246 -2.19 27.24 17.90
N GLY A 247 -3.22 27.51 18.71
CA GLY A 247 -4.62 27.62 18.27
C GLY A 247 -5.09 26.41 17.46
N LEU A 248 -5.56 26.68 16.24
CA LEU A 248 -6.13 25.66 15.34
C LEU A 248 -5.13 24.55 14.96
N HIS A 249 -3.83 24.85 14.92
CA HIS A 249 -2.82 23.83 14.57
C HIS A 249 -2.83 22.66 15.54
N ILE A 250 -3.02 22.93 16.85
CA ILE A 250 -3.03 21.86 17.87
C ILE A 250 -4.18 20.87 17.60
N SER A 251 -5.33 21.37 17.14
CA SER A 251 -6.45 20.50 16.75
C SER A 251 -6.10 19.63 15.54
N PHE A 252 -5.45 20.21 14.52
CA PHE A 252 -4.96 19.45 13.36
C PHE A 252 -3.93 18.39 13.77
N MET A 253 -3.00 18.70 14.68
CA MET A 253 -2.02 17.72 15.18
C MET A 253 -2.70 16.55 15.90
N ILE A 254 -3.54 16.83 16.90
CA ILE A 254 -4.21 15.79 17.69
C ILE A 254 -5.09 14.90 16.79
N CYS A 255 -5.88 15.51 15.91
CA CYS A 255 -6.73 14.78 14.97
C CYS A 255 -5.91 13.93 13.99
N SER A 256 -4.80 14.46 13.45
CA SER A 256 -3.94 13.73 12.52
C SER A 256 -3.27 12.53 13.18
N LEU A 257 -2.75 12.68 14.40
CA LEU A 257 -2.17 11.58 15.17
C LEU A 257 -3.20 10.48 15.45
N ILE A 258 -4.40 10.83 15.89
CA ILE A 258 -5.48 9.85 16.13
C ILE A 258 -5.86 9.13 14.82
N ALA A 259 -6.04 9.90 13.75
CA ALA A 259 -6.37 9.34 12.44
C ALA A 259 -5.27 8.41 11.93
N LEU A 260 -3.99 8.75 12.09
CA LEU A 260 -2.87 7.90 11.71
C LEU A 260 -2.82 6.62 12.55
N VAL A 261 -3.00 6.68 13.87
CA VAL A 261 -3.02 5.47 14.73
C VAL A 261 -4.13 4.50 14.30
N ILE A 262 -5.28 5.01 13.87
CA ILE A 262 -6.45 4.19 13.52
C ILE A 262 -6.41 3.75 12.06
N TYR A 263 -6.32 4.71 11.13
CA TYR A 263 -6.46 4.47 9.69
C TYR A 263 -5.27 3.73 9.12
N TYR A 264 -4.04 4.13 9.45
CA TYR A 264 -2.86 3.57 8.78
C TYR A 264 -2.72 2.04 9.00
N PRO A 265 -2.81 1.51 10.24
CA PRO A 265 -2.88 0.06 10.44
C PRO A 265 -4.10 -0.57 9.78
N ALA A 266 -5.30 -0.03 10.01
CA ALA A 266 -6.55 -0.63 9.52
C ALA A 266 -6.58 -0.74 7.99
N ALA A 267 -6.17 0.32 7.30
CA ALA A 267 -6.10 0.38 5.85
C ALA A 267 -5.03 -0.57 5.29
N SER A 268 -3.84 -0.58 5.87
CA SER A 268 -2.75 -1.48 5.44
C SER A 268 -3.14 -2.96 5.60
N PHE A 269 -3.86 -3.30 6.68
CA PHE A 269 -4.38 -4.66 6.87
C PHE A 269 -5.54 -4.97 5.93
N ALA A 270 -6.55 -4.10 5.85
CA ALA A 270 -7.71 -4.29 5.01
C ALA A 270 -7.31 -4.52 3.54
N GLN A 271 -6.36 -3.72 3.03
CA GLN A 271 -5.87 -3.87 1.66
C GLN A 271 -5.20 -5.22 1.40
N SER A 272 -4.54 -5.80 2.41
CA SER A 272 -3.86 -7.10 2.31
C SER A 272 -4.81 -8.30 2.47
N GLN A 273 -5.83 -8.18 3.31
CA GLN A 273 -6.74 -9.29 3.69
C GLN A 273 -7.94 -9.44 2.76
N THR A 274 -8.48 -8.32 2.24
CA THR A 274 -9.65 -8.33 1.35
C THR A 274 -9.38 -8.94 -0.04
N GLN A 275 -8.11 -9.19 -0.36
CA GLN A 275 -7.67 -9.72 -1.65
C GLN A 275 -7.98 -11.19 -1.88
N ASN A 276 -8.17 -11.98 -0.81
CA ASN A 276 -8.40 -13.41 -0.96
C ASN A 276 -9.79 -13.75 -1.55
N ILE A 277 -10.65 -12.74 -1.67
CA ILE A 277 -12.08 -12.90 -1.95
C ILE A 277 -12.41 -12.63 -3.42
N SER A 278 -11.48 -12.06 -4.20
CA SER A 278 -11.66 -11.74 -5.62
C SER A 278 -10.92 -12.71 -6.55
N GLU A 279 -11.27 -12.72 -7.85
CA GLU A 279 -10.52 -13.50 -8.85
C GLU A 279 -9.13 -12.89 -9.11
N ILE A 280 -9.03 -11.55 -9.06
CA ILE A 280 -7.76 -10.81 -9.15
C ILE A 280 -7.08 -10.77 -7.78
N LYS A 281 -6.45 -11.88 -7.40
CA LYS A 281 -5.76 -11.98 -6.10
C LYS A 281 -4.34 -11.42 -6.16
N PHE A 282 -3.96 -10.66 -5.15
CA PHE A 282 -2.59 -10.17 -4.96
C PHE A 282 -1.94 -10.78 -3.71
N LYS A 283 -0.66 -11.17 -3.83
CA LYS A 283 0.17 -11.65 -2.71
C LYS A 283 0.22 -10.59 -1.61
N PRO A 284 -0.21 -10.87 -0.36
CA PRO A 284 -0.47 -9.84 0.64
C PRO A 284 0.85 -9.23 1.12
N ARG A 285 1.94 -10.00 1.08
CA ARG A 285 3.30 -9.55 1.41
C ARG A 285 3.73 -8.42 0.49
N VAL A 286 3.42 -8.56 -0.79
CA VAL A 286 3.80 -7.57 -1.79
C VAL A 286 2.89 -6.35 -1.71
N VAL A 287 1.58 -6.54 -1.52
CA VAL A 287 0.62 -5.44 -1.30
C VAL A 287 1.01 -4.63 -0.06
N PHE A 288 1.43 -5.30 1.01
CA PHE A 288 1.93 -4.65 2.22
C PHE A 288 3.12 -3.75 1.90
N ILE A 289 4.15 -4.26 1.20
CA ILE A 289 5.32 -3.47 0.81
C ILE A 289 4.92 -2.26 -0.06
N PHE A 290 3.97 -2.42 -0.99
CA PHE A 290 3.44 -1.30 -1.77
C PHE A 290 2.76 -0.23 -0.89
N ALA A 291 1.96 -0.63 0.10
CA ALA A 291 1.35 0.29 1.05
C ALA A 291 2.42 1.08 1.82
N GLN A 292 3.48 0.41 2.27
CA GLN A 292 4.60 1.07 2.96
C GLN A 292 5.33 2.08 2.06
N GLY A 293 5.61 1.72 0.81
CA GLY A 293 6.23 2.65 -0.14
C GLY A 293 5.36 3.88 -0.42
N LYS A 294 4.03 3.73 -0.43
CA LYS A 294 3.09 4.86 -0.56
C LYS A 294 3.14 5.81 0.63
N VAL A 295 3.29 5.29 1.85
CA VAL A 295 3.47 6.13 3.05
C VAL A 295 4.78 6.91 2.96
N VAL A 296 5.86 6.28 2.49
CA VAL A 296 7.13 6.98 2.26
C VAL A 296 6.98 8.07 1.21
N LEU A 297 6.31 7.81 0.09
CA LEU A 297 5.99 8.84 -0.91
C LEU A 297 5.22 10.00 -0.27
N ALA A 298 4.10 9.72 0.41
CA ALA A 298 3.31 10.74 1.08
C ALA A 298 4.15 11.60 2.05
N ALA A 299 4.98 10.95 2.89
CA ALA A 299 5.86 11.65 3.84
C ALA A 299 6.88 12.55 3.12
N MET A 300 7.55 12.03 2.09
CA MET A 300 8.51 12.83 1.31
C MET A 300 7.81 13.99 0.60
N THR A 301 6.57 13.80 0.17
CA THR A 301 5.82 14.85 -0.52
C THR A 301 5.42 16.02 0.34
N VAL A 302 5.19 15.73 1.62
CA VAL A 302 4.77 16.73 2.59
C VAL A 302 5.98 17.36 3.28
N PHE A 303 6.94 16.57 3.77
CA PHE A 303 8.04 17.12 4.58
C PHE A 303 9.25 17.63 3.76
N ALA A 304 9.36 17.28 2.47
CA ALA A 304 10.47 17.72 1.61
C ALA A 304 10.05 18.78 0.58
N THR A 305 9.01 19.58 0.85
CA THR A 305 8.49 20.61 -0.08
C THR A 305 9.53 21.64 -0.48
N THR A 306 10.48 21.96 0.42
CA THR A 306 11.59 22.89 0.17
C THR A 306 12.80 22.25 -0.52
N LEU A 307 12.86 20.90 -0.56
CA LEU A 307 13.96 20.12 -1.12
C LEU A 307 13.45 19.33 -2.34
N ILE A 308 13.08 20.04 -3.40
CA ILE A 308 12.45 19.47 -4.61
C ILE A 308 13.29 18.35 -5.24
N THR A 309 14.62 18.48 -5.21
CA THR A 309 15.55 17.44 -5.70
C THR A 309 15.47 16.17 -4.87
N THR A 310 15.43 16.28 -3.54
CA THR A 310 15.26 15.15 -2.62
C THR A 310 13.89 14.51 -2.77
N TYR A 311 12.84 15.33 -2.92
CA TYR A 311 11.48 14.88 -3.23
C TYR A 311 11.43 14.05 -4.50
N LEU A 312 11.88 14.60 -5.63
CA LEU A 312 11.85 13.90 -6.91
C LEU A 312 12.74 12.65 -6.86
N GLY A 313 13.84 12.70 -6.10
CA GLY A 313 14.76 11.56 -5.92
C GLY A 313 14.08 10.40 -5.23
N ALA A 314 13.32 10.68 -4.17
CA ALA A 314 12.52 9.68 -3.48
C ALA A 314 11.39 9.13 -4.35
N VAL A 315 10.68 9.99 -5.09
CA VAL A 315 9.63 9.56 -6.03
C VAL A 315 10.19 8.60 -7.08
N LEU A 316 11.34 8.95 -7.68
CA LEU A 316 12.02 8.11 -8.65
C LEU A 316 12.44 6.77 -8.04
N ALA A 317 13.07 6.79 -6.86
CA ALA A 317 13.53 5.59 -6.18
C ALA A 317 12.38 4.64 -5.83
N VAL A 318 11.28 5.15 -5.27
CA VAL A 318 10.11 4.32 -4.94
C VAL A 318 9.46 3.76 -6.20
N ASN A 319 9.32 4.54 -7.27
CA ASN A 319 8.78 4.06 -8.54
C ASN A 319 9.65 2.95 -9.16
N ILE A 320 10.98 3.05 -9.06
CA ILE A 320 11.89 1.97 -9.49
C ILE A 320 11.70 0.73 -8.64
N ILE A 321 11.62 0.86 -7.31
CA ILE A 321 11.38 -0.25 -6.39
C ILE A 321 10.04 -0.92 -6.72
N PHE A 322 8.99 -0.15 -6.93
CA PHE A 322 7.66 -0.63 -7.31
C PHE A 322 7.67 -1.40 -8.62
N LEU A 323 8.38 -0.88 -9.63
CA LEU A 323 8.56 -1.56 -10.90
C LEU A 323 9.31 -2.89 -10.74
N ILE A 324 10.45 -2.90 -10.03
CA ILE A 324 11.26 -4.10 -9.80
C ILE A 324 10.44 -5.16 -9.04
N ILE A 325 9.76 -4.76 -7.96
CA ILE A 325 8.90 -5.64 -7.18
C ILE A 325 7.82 -6.26 -8.07
N ASN A 326 7.17 -5.47 -8.93
CA ASN A 326 6.12 -5.95 -9.80
C ASN A 326 6.64 -6.95 -10.85
N ILE A 327 7.82 -6.71 -11.43
CA ILE A 327 8.46 -7.59 -12.41
C ILE A 327 8.95 -8.89 -11.76
N VAL A 328 9.63 -8.80 -10.62
CA VAL A 328 10.32 -9.95 -9.98
C VAL A 328 9.34 -10.81 -9.20
N LEU A 329 8.48 -10.22 -8.37
CA LEU A 329 7.62 -10.97 -7.45
C LEU A 329 6.28 -11.38 -8.05
N LYS A 330 5.89 -10.77 -9.19
CA LYS A 330 4.61 -10.97 -9.88
C LYS A 330 3.45 -11.02 -8.86
N PRO A 331 3.07 -9.86 -8.30
CA PRO A 331 2.21 -9.81 -7.12
C PRO A 331 0.82 -10.37 -7.37
N CYS A 332 0.28 -10.24 -8.57
CA CYS A 332 -0.99 -10.84 -8.96
C CYS A 332 -0.80 -12.26 -9.49
N LEU A 333 -1.79 -13.13 -9.31
CA LEU A 333 -1.81 -14.42 -10.01
C LEU A 333 -2.05 -14.25 -11.51
N VAL A 334 -2.78 -13.19 -11.88
CA VAL A 334 -3.16 -12.91 -13.24
C VAL A 334 -2.04 -12.18 -13.96
N ASP A 335 -1.40 -12.86 -14.92
CA ASP A 335 -0.24 -12.33 -15.64
C ASP A 335 -0.53 -11.05 -16.42
N TRP A 336 -1.72 -10.87 -17.01
CA TRP A 336 -2.03 -9.63 -17.73
C TRP A 336 -2.18 -8.44 -16.77
N VAL A 337 -2.68 -8.65 -15.55
CA VAL A 337 -2.78 -7.59 -14.53
C VAL A 337 -1.39 -7.18 -14.06
N ASN A 338 -0.49 -8.13 -13.82
CA ASN A 338 0.91 -7.83 -13.51
C ASN A 338 1.55 -7.00 -14.62
N ARG A 339 1.36 -7.41 -15.88
CA ARG A 339 1.91 -6.69 -17.04
C ARG A 339 1.33 -5.28 -17.16
N MET A 340 0.01 -5.11 -16.97
CA MET A 340 -0.63 -3.79 -16.93
C MET A 340 0.01 -2.90 -15.84
N ARG A 341 0.17 -3.41 -14.61
CA ARG A 341 0.83 -2.66 -13.52
C ARG A 341 2.28 -2.29 -13.85
N THR A 342 3.03 -3.15 -14.53
CA THR A 342 4.39 -2.83 -15.00
C THR A 342 4.36 -1.60 -15.90
N VAL A 343 3.44 -1.54 -16.87
CA VAL A 343 3.28 -0.36 -17.74
C VAL A 343 2.97 0.87 -16.92
N LEU A 344 1.98 0.80 -16.03
CA LEU A 344 1.58 1.93 -15.20
C LEU A 344 2.77 2.49 -14.39
N TYR A 345 3.58 1.62 -13.76
CA TYR A 345 4.78 2.07 -13.06
C TYR A 345 5.87 2.61 -13.99
N SER A 346 6.04 2.06 -15.20
CA SER A 346 6.94 2.63 -16.20
C SER A 346 6.48 4.02 -16.68
N LEU A 347 5.17 4.24 -16.83
CA LEU A 347 4.62 5.56 -17.17
C LEU A 347 4.87 6.57 -16.05
N CYS A 348 4.73 6.16 -14.78
CA CYS A 348 5.10 6.98 -13.62
C CYS A 348 6.58 7.36 -13.65
N LEU A 349 7.48 6.43 -13.97
CA LEU A 349 8.92 6.72 -14.08
C LEU A 349 9.23 7.74 -15.16
N VAL A 350 8.61 7.60 -16.34
CA VAL A 350 8.76 8.60 -17.41
C VAL A 350 8.26 9.97 -16.94
N ALA A 351 7.12 10.01 -16.24
CA ALA A 351 6.60 11.26 -15.68
C ALA A 351 7.57 11.89 -14.68
N THR A 352 8.18 11.09 -13.79
CA THR A 352 9.16 11.59 -12.81
C THR A 352 10.43 12.11 -13.50
N ILE A 353 10.96 11.40 -14.50
CA ILE A 353 12.14 11.82 -15.26
C ILE A 353 11.85 13.13 -16.02
N CYS A 354 10.71 13.23 -16.69
CA CYS A 354 10.32 14.47 -17.39
C CYS A 354 10.18 15.64 -16.41
N SER A 355 9.67 15.39 -15.20
CA SER A 355 9.57 16.40 -14.15
C SER A 355 10.94 16.84 -13.65
N TRP A 356 11.92 15.95 -13.60
CA TRP A 356 13.32 16.28 -13.31
C TRP A 356 13.95 17.17 -14.38
N ILE A 357 13.71 16.85 -15.66
CA ILE A 357 14.19 17.64 -16.79
C ILE A 357 13.57 19.04 -16.77
N ALA A 358 12.26 19.13 -16.48
CA ALA A 358 11.56 20.41 -16.33
C ALA A 358 12.17 21.25 -15.19
N TYR A 359 12.45 20.64 -14.05
CA TYR A 359 13.11 21.31 -12.92
C TYR A 359 14.53 21.77 -13.26
N GLY A 360 15.26 21.04 -14.10
CA GLY A 360 16.62 21.38 -14.55
C GLY A 360 16.71 22.59 -15.48
N GLY A 361 15.62 23.30 -15.76
CA GLY A 361 15.60 24.50 -16.60
C GLY A 361 15.52 24.24 -18.09
N ALA A 362 15.13 23.03 -18.50
CA ALA A 362 14.84 22.74 -19.90
C ALA A 362 13.70 23.63 -20.44
N PRO A 363 13.65 23.90 -21.75
CA PRO A 363 12.54 24.63 -22.35
C PRO A 363 11.23 23.93 -21.99
N SER A 364 10.29 24.67 -21.40
CA SER A 364 9.11 24.10 -20.73
C SER A 364 8.18 23.25 -21.62
N VAL A 365 8.33 23.30 -22.95
CA VAL A 365 7.62 22.46 -23.92
C VAL A 365 8.26 21.07 -24.06
N LEU A 366 9.58 20.98 -23.92
CA LEU A 366 10.35 19.74 -24.12
C LEU A 366 9.92 18.62 -23.15
N PRO A 367 9.80 18.84 -21.82
CA PRO A 367 9.31 17.82 -20.89
C PRO A 367 7.92 17.27 -21.24
N LEU A 368 7.03 18.11 -21.80
CA LEU A 368 5.69 17.69 -22.19
C LEU A 368 5.74 16.80 -23.44
N ILE A 369 6.53 17.17 -24.45
CA ILE A 369 6.73 16.35 -25.65
C ILE A 369 7.34 14.99 -25.25
N LEU A 370 8.37 15.00 -24.41
CA LEU A 370 9.02 13.78 -23.91
C LEU A 370 8.05 12.90 -23.12
N LEU A 371 7.16 13.50 -22.31
CA LEU A 371 6.13 12.78 -21.59
C LEU A 371 5.17 12.07 -22.54
N ILE A 372 4.61 12.79 -23.52
CA ILE A 372 3.65 12.24 -24.49
C ILE A 372 4.30 11.16 -25.34
N VAL A 373 5.47 11.45 -25.92
CA VAL A 373 6.21 10.50 -26.76
C VAL A 373 6.63 9.28 -25.94
N GLY A 374 7.09 9.47 -24.69
CA GLY A 374 7.47 8.39 -23.79
C GLY A 374 6.28 7.50 -23.42
N TRP A 375 5.12 8.10 -23.10
CA TRP A 375 3.91 7.35 -22.76
C TRP A 375 3.33 6.57 -23.94
N VAL A 376 3.22 7.21 -25.11
CA VAL A 376 2.75 6.59 -26.34
C VAL A 376 3.74 5.50 -26.78
N GLY A 377 5.04 5.80 -26.78
CA GLY A 377 6.10 4.88 -27.15
C GLY A 377 6.13 3.63 -26.26
N LEU A 378 6.06 3.80 -24.93
CA LEU A 378 5.99 2.66 -23.99
C LEU A 378 4.72 1.84 -24.16
N SER A 379 3.59 2.50 -24.41
CA SER A 379 2.31 1.82 -24.61
C SER A 379 2.30 1.01 -25.91
N ILE A 380 2.86 1.54 -27.01
CA ILE A 380 3.04 0.80 -28.27
C ILE A 380 4.03 -0.35 -28.08
N LEU A 381 5.20 -0.08 -27.48
CA LEU A 381 6.21 -1.11 -27.23
C LEU A 381 5.63 -2.26 -26.42
N PHE A 382 4.87 -1.94 -25.39
CA PHE A 382 4.20 -2.94 -24.56
C PHE A 382 3.10 -3.70 -25.32
N TYR A 383 2.27 -3.01 -26.12
CA TYR A 383 1.28 -3.66 -26.98
C TYR A 383 1.94 -4.64 -27.95
N LEU A 384 3.06 -4.25 -28.56
CA LEU A 384 3.86 -5.10 -29.42
C LEU A 384 4.42 -6.30 -28.66
N PHE A 385 5.04 -6.11 -27.49
CA PHE A 385 5.50 -7.22 -26.64
C PHE A 385 4.37 -8.17 -26.24
N TYR A 386 3.17 -7.64 -25.98
CA TYR A 386 2.00 -8.44 -25.64
C TYR A 386 1.55 -9.31 -26.83
N LYS A 387 1.47 -8.71 -28.03
CA LYS A 387 1.03 -9.39 -29.25
C LYS A 387 2.08 -10.38 -29.77
N LEU A 388 3.36 -10.04 -29.66
CA LEU A 388 4.46 -10.82 -30.23
C LEU A 388 4.89 -12.00 -29.34
N LYS A 389 4.42 -12.09 -28.08
CA LYS A 389 4.83 -13.14 -27.12
C LYS A 389 6.31 -13.53 -27.27
N PRO A 390 7.29 -12.61 -27.34
CA PRO A 390 8.66 -13.07 -27.29
C PRO A 390 8.83 -13.58 -25.86
N THR A 391 8.90 -14.89 -25.71
CA THR A 391 9.33 -15.51 -24.47
C THR A 391 10.62 -14.81 -24.11
N LEU A 392 10.72 -14.16 -22.96
CA LEU A 392 11.93 -13.40 -22.59
C LEU A 392 13.18 -14.31 -22.65
N SER A 393 12.95 -15.62 -22.45
CA SER A 393 13.78 -16.77 -22.86
C SER A 393 14.41 -16.65 -24.24
N ASP A 394 13.62 -16.43 -25.29
CA ASP A 394 14.04 -16.46 -26.69
C ASP A 394 14.88 -15.23 -27.04
N THR A 395 14.52 -14.07 -26.46
CA THR A 395 15.36 -12.86 -26.53
C THR A 395 16.67 -13.03 -25.77
N LEU A 396 16.68 -13.64 -24.57
CA LEU A 396 17.91 -13.90 -23.80
C LEU A 396 18.81 -14.97 -24.45
N ILE A 397 18.21 -15.96 -25.11
CA ILE A 397 18.91 -16.95 -25.94
C ILE A 397 19.47 -16.28 -27.20
N SER A 398 18.73 -15.35 -27.82
CA SER A 398 19.21 -14.58 -28.97
C SER A 398 20.30 -13.56 -28.62
N LEU A 399 20.32 -13.06 -27.38
CA LEU A 399 21.34 -12.15 -26.83
C LEU A 399 22.57 -12.87 -26.27
N GLY A 400 22.70 -14.18 -26.50
CA GLY A 400 23.94 -14.93 -26.23
C GLY A 400 24.23 -15.20 -24.75
N ILE A 401 23.31 -14.91 -23.83
CA ILE A 401 23.46 -15.25 -22.40
C ILE A 401 23.07 -16.74 -22.22
N ARG A 402 23.91 -17.62 -22.76
CA ARG A 402 23.76 -19.06 -22.61
C ARG A 402 24.10 -19.42 -21.17
N LYS A 403 23.07 -19.66 -20.35
CA LYS A 403 23.22 -20.30 -19.04
C LYS A 403 23.78 -21.71 -19.31
N ARG A 404 25.07 -21.90 -19.05
CA ARG A 404 25.79 -23.18 -19.13
C ARG A 404 25.21 -24.11 -18.06
N LYS A 405 24.06 -24.75 -18.32
CA LYS A 405 23.64 -25.93 -17.56
C LYS A 405 24.48 -27.08 -18.08
N ASN A 406 25.46 -27.49 -17.27
CA ASN A 406 26.20 -28.72 -17.47
C ASN A 406 25.21 -29.89 -17.58
N LEU A 407 25.17 -30.48 -18.76
CA LEU A 407 24.83 -31.88 -18.92
C LEU A 407 25.95 -32.69 -18.25
N SER A 408 25.64 -33.38 -17.17
CA SER A 408 26.29 -34.66 -16.86
C SER A 408 25.21 -35.73 -16.90
N VAL A 409 24.94 -36.20 -18.11
CA VAL A 409 24.38 -37.53 -18.34
C VAL A 409 25.50 -38.51 -18.06
N SER A 410 25.39 -39.31 -17.00
CA SER A 410 26.00 -40.63 -16.97
C SER A 410 24.87 -41.64 -16.81
N ARG A 411 24.61 -42.31 -17.92
CA ARG A 411 23.67 -43.40 -18.11
C ARG A 411 24.44 -44.67 -17.74
N SER A 412 24.04 -45.35 -16.67
CA SER A 412 24.43 -46.73 -16.42
C SER A 412 23.17 -47.57 -16.48
N ASN A 413 22.98 -48.22 -17.64
CA ASN A 413 22.01 -49.29 -17.81
C ASN A 413 22.58 -50.55 -17.14
N SER A 414 21.82 -51.15 -16.23
CA SER A 414 21.88 -52.59 -15.99
C SER A 414 20.47 -53.14 -15.85
N THR A 415 19.99 -53.66 -16.97
CA THR A 415 19.00 -54.72 -17.13
C THR A 415 19.18 -55.86 -16.13
N ILE A 416 18.14 -56.19 -15.35
CA ILE A 416 17.82 -57.57 -14.95
C ILE A 416 16.31 -57.76 -15.06
N ASN A 417 15.93 -58.76 -15.87
CA ASN A 417 14.59 -59.25 -16.11
C ASN A 417 14.08 -60.13 -14.95
N SER A 418 12.76 -60.08 -14.75
CA SER A 418 11.81 -61.15 -14.37
C SER A 418 12.26 -62.25 -13.39
N THR A 419 11.51 -62.42 -12.29
CA THR A 419 10.67 -63.62 -12.05
C THR A 419 9.81 -63.44 -10.80
N GLU A 420 8.55 -63.82 -10.94
CA GLU A 420 7.66 -64.51 -9.98
C GLU A 420 8.02 -64.47 -8.48
N LEU A 421 7.06 -64.10 -7.63
CA LEU A 421 6.35 -65.09 -6.81
C LEU A 421 5.10 -64.50 -6.13
N ASN A 422 3.97 -65.14 -6.41
CA ASN A 422 2.80 -65.22 -5.53
C ASN A 422 3.13 -65.96 -4.23
N LYS A 423 2.24 -65.80 -3.22
CA LYS A 423 2.10 -66.47 -1.90
C LYS A 423 2.70 -65.65 -0.75
N VAL A 424 2.04 -65.38 0.38
CA VAL A 424 0.79 -65.87 1.02
C VAL A 424 0.06 -64.66 1.61
#